data_AF-A0A4R8JJP4-F1
#
_entry.id   AF-A0A4R8JJP4-F1
#
_cell.length_a   1.000
_cell.length_b   1.000
_cell.length_c   1.000
_cell.angle_alpha   90.00
_cell.angle_beta   90.00
_cell.angle_gamma   90.00
#
_symmetry.space_group_name_H-M   'P 1'
#
loop_
_entity.id
_entity.type
_entity.pdbx_description
1 polymer ?
#
loop_
_entity_poly.entity_id
_entity_poly.type
_entity_poly.pdbx_seq_one_letter_code
_entity_poly.pdbx_strand_id
1 'polypeptide(L)'
;MNNSEYSGMHPVAGQGRDKAIASGHFYLVGGGIASLAAAAFLIRDADVPGCRIMILEALDKPGGSLDGAGTPQGGYVVRGGRMLESKYLCTYDLFDSIPTLDGRISVTKEIFDWNETSRTSSKARLIRNGQREDAPPYWLAETHLLSLGRLSLEPEAQLGGSRISDHFEPDFFETNFWYMWCTTFAFQPWHSAAEFRRYLLRFAHMTSGFNQLHGIMRTVYNQYDSMVRPLRKWLDNHGVRFRTNTRVIDLRSDESGALNRVAGVVCEHESRRVEIPVGAADKVIVTLGSMTAGSSLGGTNRPAVFNHNDSSGAWALWKTIAAGRAEFGHPSVFADHVEESKWLSFTATLHDPTLFRLIRDLTGNVPGEGGLITFPQSNWLVSIVLPHQPHFLGQPKGVEVFWGYGLFIDRPGNFIAKPMAGCTGREIMTELLGHLNIQAEAPNILDDAICIPCLMPFITSQFLRRKRGDRPQVMPEGWANLAFVGQFCELNDVVFTVEYSVRSAQTAVYTLQNRSGSVQRPARSARGL
;
A
#
# COMPACT_ATOMS: atom_id res chain seq x y z
N MET A 1 -43.53 23.05 57.70
CA MET A 1 -42.36 23.28 58.56
C MET A 1 -41.32 22.22 58.25
N ASN A 2 -40.18 22.70 57.74
CA ASN A 2 -38.82 22.16 57.78
C ASN A 2 -38.41 20.76 57.27
N ASN A 3 -37.35 20.85 56.46
CA ASN A 3 -36.17 20.00 56.26
C ASN A 3 -36.34 18.76 55.36
N SER A 4 -35.84 18.76 54.12
CA SER A 4 -34.43 18.79 53.63
C SER A 4 -33.70 17.46 53.85
N GLU A 5 -33.48 16.71 52.76
CA GLU A 5 -32.26 15.92 52.51
C GLU A 5 -32.27 15.36 51.08
N TYR A 6 -31.56 16.06 50.17
CA TYR A 6 -31.09 15.49 48.91
C TYR A 6 -29.77 14.79 49.21
N SER A 7 -29.74 13.46 49.09
CA SER A 7 -28.57 12.61 49.30
C SER A 7 -28.19 11.94 47.99
N GLY A 8 -26.92 12.09 47.57
CA GLY A 8 -26.25 11.09 46.73
C GLY A 8 -25.93 11.42 45.26
N MET A 9 -25.33 12.58 44.96
CA MET A 9 -24.50 12.70 43.74
C MET A 9 -23.13 12.09 44.01
N HIS A 10 -22.87 10.88 43.51
CA HIS A 10 -21.53 10.33 43.45
C HIS A 10 -20.71 10.99 42.32
N PRO A 11 -19.49 11.52 42.58
CA PRO A 11 -18.65 12.08 41.54
C PRO A 11 -17.92 10.96 40.78
N VAL A 12 -18.48 10.48 39.67
CA VAL A 12 -17.81 9.53 38.75
C VAL A 12 -17.09 10.27 37.60
N ALA A 13 -16.47 11.41 37.90
CA ALA A 13 -15.77 12.22 36.89
C ALA A 13 -14.26 12.42 37.16
N GLY A 14 -13.75 11.92 38.29
CA GLY A 14 -12.33 12.06 38.68
C GLY A 14 -11.43 10.94 38.16
N GLN A 15 -11.81 9.67 38.35
CA GLN A 15 -10.93 8.52 38.07
C GLN A 15 -10.59 8.30 36.59
N GLY A 16 -11.51 8.64 35.66
CA GLY A 16 -11.23 8.59 34.23
C GLY A 16 -10.33 9.72 33.74
N ARG A 17 -10.39 10.90 34.39
CA ARG A 17 -9.56 12.06 34.10
C ARG A 17 -8.13 11.90 34.63
N ASP A 18 -7.97 11.31 35.80
CA ASP A 18 -6.66 11.05 36.41
C ASP A 18 -5.89 9.91 35.71
N LYS A 19 -6.58 8.84 35.28
CA LYS A 19 -5.97 7.83 34.39
C LYS A 19 -5.64 8.40 33.01
N ALA A 20 -6.48 9.30 32.49
CA ALA A 20 -6.18 9.99 31.24
C ALA A 20 -4.91 10.84 31.40
N ILE A 21 -4.71 11.61 32.46
CA ILE A 21 -3.48 12.42 32.65
C ILE A 21 -2.20 11.56 32.67
N ALA A 22 -2.28 10.28 33.05
CA ALA A 22 -1.16 9.34 33.00
C ALA A 22 -0.81 8.79 31.60
N SER A 23 -1.72 8.85 30.62
CA SER A 23 -1.45 8.42 29.24
C SER A 23 -0.88 9.60 28.44
N GLY A 24 0.42 9.58 28.12
CA GLY A 24 1.06 10.63 27.32
C GLY A 24 0.46 10.81 25.92
N HIS A 25 1.01 11.75 25.16
CA HIS A 25 0.64 12.00 23.77
C HIS A 25 1.26 10.97 22.82
N PHE A 26 0.60 10.72 21.69
CA PHE A 26 1.12 9.88 20.62
C PHE A 26 1.32 10.72 19.36
N TYR A 27 2.55 10.76 18.86
CA TYR A 27 2.90 11.43 17.61
C TYR A 27 3.17 10.40 16.52
N LEU A 28 2.35 10.41 15.48
CA LEU A 28 2.42 9.46 14.38
C LEU A 28 2.91 10.19 13.13
N VAL A 29 4.04 9.74 12.58
CA VAL A 29 4.70 10.37 11.42
C VAL A 29 4.26 9.67 10.13
N GLY A 30 3.70 10.47 9.21
CA GLY A 30 3.06 10.03 7.97
C GLY A 30 1.56 9.75 8.17
N GLY A 31 0.71 10.15 7.22
CA GLY A 31 -0.74 9.92 7.23
C GLY A 31 -1.18 8.76 6.35
N GLY A 32 -0.29 7.79 6.09
CA GLY A 32 -0.62 6.53 5.41
C GLY A 32 -1.37 5.54 6.29
N ILE A 33 -1.80 4.42 5.71
CA ILE A 33 -2.63 3.41 6.40
C ILE A 33 -2.00 2.86 7.69
N ALA A 34 -0.67 2.76 7.78
CA ALA A 34 0.01 2.30 8.99
C ALA A 34 -0.28 3.22 10.19
N SER A 35 -0.09 4.53 10.03
CA SER A 35 -0.40 5.51 11.10
C SER A 35 -1.90 5.61 11.38
N LEU A 36 -2.75 5.58 10.34
CA LEU A 36 -4.20 5.61 10.54
C LEU A 36 -4.68 4.38 11.34
N ALA A 37 -4.14 3.20 11.03
CA ALA A 37 -4.39 1.97 11.79
C ALA A 37 -3.87 2.05 13.23
N ALA A 38 -2.65 2.57 13.43
CA ALA A 38 -2.08 2.74 14.77
C ALA A 38 -2.95 3.65 15.64
N ALA A 39 -3.43 4.77 15.09
CA ALA A 39 -4.35 5.67 15.79
C ALA A 39 -5.66 4.96 16.17
N ALA A 40 -6.21 4.14 15.28
CA ALA A 40 -7.42 3.38 15.58
C ALA A 40 -7.21 2.32 16.67
N PHE A 41 -6.12 1.54 16.62
CA PHE A 41 -5.78 0.60 17.69
C PHE A 41 -5.51 1.30 19.02
N LEU A 42 -4.87 2.48 19.01
CA LEU A 42 -4.65 3.28 20.21
C LEU A 42 -5.98 3.67 20.89
N ILE A 43 -6.97 4.08 20.11
CA ILE A 43 -8.30 4.43 20.62
C ILE A 43 -9.05 3.18 21.08
N ARG A 44 -9.14 2.18 20.19
CA ARG A 44 -10.03 1.02 20.34
C ARG A 44 -9.54 0.03 21.39
N ASP A 45 -8.23 -0.24 21.41
CA ASP A 45 -7.66 -1.36 22.17
C ASP A 45 -6.81 -0.90 23.36
N ALA A 46 -6.39 0.37 23.35
CA ALA A 46 -5.54 0.97 24.37
C ALA A 46 -6.21 2.13 25.14
N ASP A 47 -7.49 2.40 24.86
CA ASP A 47 -8.30 3.44 25.51
C ASP A 47 -7.65 4.84 25.50
N VAL A 48 -6.83 5.14 24.49
CA VAL A 48 -6.19 6.45 24.35
C VAL A 48 -7.20 7.46 23.79
N PRO A 49 -7.49 8.57 24.49
CA PRO A 49 -8.37 9.61 23.95
C PRO A 49 -7.79 10.18 22.65
N GLY A 50 -8.59 10.24 21.58
CA GLY A 50 -8.10 10.67 20.26
C GLY A 50 -7.48 12.06 20.27
N CYS A 51 -7.92 12.97 21.16
CA CYS A 51 -7.32 14.30 21.33
C CYS A 51 -5.84 14.29 21.77
N ARG A 52 -5.32 13.13 22.20
CA ARG A 52 -3.89 12.90 22.50
C ARG A 52 -3.08 12.33 21.35
N ILE A 53 -3.74 11.97 20.26
CA ILE A 53 -3.11 11.38 19.08
C ILE A 53 -2.97 12.48 18.03
N MET A 54 -1.75 12.70 17.57
CA MET A 54 -1.43 13.66 16.51
C MET A 54 -0.78 12.94 15.34
N ILE A 55 -1.38 13.03 14.16
CA ILE A 55 -0.82 12.54 12.90
C ILE A 55 -0.19 13.71 12.15
N LEU A 56 1.10 13.60 11.85
CA LEU A 56 1.89 14.57 11.09
C LEU A 56 2.01 14.09 9.65
N GLU A 57 1.40 14.79 8.70
CA GLU A 57 1.36 14.42 7.28
C GLU A 57 2.03 15.51 6.44
N ALA A 58 2.98 15.13 5.60
CA ALA A 58 3.72 16.03 4.73
C ALA A 58 2.83 16.56 3.59
N LEU A 59 1.89 15.73 3.11
CA LEU A 59 0.92 16.10 2.10
C LEU A 59 -0.25 16.91 2.68
N ASP A 60 -1.10 17.43 1.81
CA ASP A 60 -2.32 18.16 2.14
C ASP A 60 -3.45 17.26 2.64
N LYS A 61 -3.39 15.96 2.35
CA LYS A 61 -4.36 14.94 2.75
C LYS A 61 -3.70 13.62 3.19
N PRO A 62 -4.32 12.88 4.12
CA PRO A 62 -3.87 11.54 4.49
C PRO A 62 -4.20 10.52 3.38
N GLY A 63 -3.67 9.31 3.50
CA GLY A 63 -3.94 8.15 2.63
C GLY A 63 -2.68 7.49 2.11
N GLY A 64 -1.56 8.22 2.05
CA GLY A 64 -0.28 7.69 1.58
C GLY A 64 -0.44 6.97 0.24
N SER A 65 0.02 5.72 0.13
CA SER A 65 -0.05 4.91 -1.11
C SER A 65 -1.41 4.25 -1.40
N LEU A 66 -2.46 4.56 -0.62
CA LEU A 66 -3.86 4.17 -0.87
C LEU A 66 -4.67 5.36 -1.38
N ASP A 67 -4.11 6.12 -2.32
CA ASP A 67 -4.72 7.33 -2.84
C ASP A 67 -5.71 7.08 -3.98
N GLY A 68 -6.58 8.08 -4.15
CA GLY A 68 -7.45 8.28 -5.29
C GLY A 68 -7.72 9.78 -5.37
N ALA A 69 -7.69 10.33 -6.59
CA ALA A 69 -7.93 11.75 -6.82
C ALA A 69 -8.43 12.01 -8.24
N GLY A 70 -8.75 13.27 -8.52
CA GLY A 70 -9.11 13.74 -9.84
C GLY A 70 -10.61 13.97 -10.01
N THR A 71 -11.00 14.25 -11.25
CA THR A 71 -12.36 14.64 -11.63
C THR A 71 -12.65 14.05 -13.01
N PRO A 72 -13.92 13.93 -13.41
CA PRO A 72 -14.23 13.43 -14.74
C PRO A 72 -13.63 14.29 -15.85
N GLN A 73 -13.60 15.63 -15.70
CA GLN A 73 -13.05 16.54 -16.73
C GLN A 73 -11.53 16.63 -16.71
N GLY A 74 -10.90 16.53 -15.54
CA GLY A 74 -9.45 16.61 -15.38
C GLY A 74 -8.73 15.27 -15.50
N GLY A 75 -9.49 14.16 -15.54
CA GLY A 75 -8.99 12.80 -15.40
C GLY A 75 -8.86 12.38 -13.94
N TYR A 76 -9.16 11.11 -13.68
CA TYR A 76 -8.90 10.47 -12.41
C TYR A 76 -7.46 9.93 -12.33
N VAL A 77 -6.97 9.76 -11.11
CA VAL A 77 -5.64 9.19 -10.83
C VAL A 77 -5.72 8.21 -9.68
N VAL A 78 -5.15 7.03 -9.91
CA VAL A 78 -4.78 6.05 -8.87
C VAL A 78 -3.32 5.65 -9.13
N ARG A 79 -2.44 5.81 -8.13
CA ARG A 79 -1.03 5.41 -8.27
C ARG A 79 -0.85 3.89 -8.32
N GLY A 80 -1.73 3.13 -7.69
CA GLY A 80 -1.69 1.67 -7.73
C GLY A 80 -3.00 1.02 -7.37
N GLY A 81 -3.41 0.00 -8.13
CA GLY A 81 -4.49 -0.89 -7.72
C GLY A 81 -4.05 -1.79 -6.56
N ARG A 82 -4.90 -1.97 -5.55
CA ARG A 82 -4.64 -2.94 -4.46
C ARG A 82 -5.54 -4.15 -4.58
N MET A 83 -4.95 -5.30 -4.26
CA MET A 83 -5.64 -6.58 -4.11
C MET A 83 -5.69 -6.91 -2.64
N LEU A 84 -6.84 -7.41 -2.20
CA LEU A 84 -7.02 -7.99 -0.87
C LEU A 84 -7.21 -9.50 -1.03
N GLU A 85 -7.12 -10.23 0.07
CA GLU A 85 -7.48 -11.65 0.13
C GLU A 85 -8.01 -11.99 1.53
N SER A 86 -8.67 -13.13 1.67
CA SER A 86 -9.45 -13.50 2.87
C SER A 86 -8.64 -13.60 4.19
N LYS A 87 -7.31 -13.78 4.12
CA LYS A 87 -6.39 -13.94 5.24
C LYS A 87 -5.66 -12.64 5.61
N TYR A 88 -6.11 -11.48 5.15
CA TYR A 88 -5.65 -10.17 5.68
C TYR A 88 -6.29 -9.90 7.05
N LEU A 89 -6.01 -10.78 8.02
CA LEU A 89 -6.70 -10.87 9.30
C LEU A 89 -6.58 -9.59 10.13
N CYS A 90 -5.40 -8.94 10.17
CA CYS A 90 -5.23 -7.70 10.92
C CYS A 90 -6.00 -6.56 10.26
N THR A 91 -6.02 -6.53 8.92
CA THR A 91 -6.77 -5.56 8.14
C THR A 91 -8.27 -5.69 8.42
N TYR A 92 -8.82 -6.90 8.35
CA TYR A 92 -10.24 -7.10 8.59
C TYR A 92 -10.63 -6.92 10.06
N ASP A 93 -9.77 -7.29 11.01
CA ASP A 93 -9.97 -6.99 12.43
C ASP A 93 -10.05 -5.48 12.69
N LEU A 94 -9.18 -4.68 12.07
CA LEU A 94 -9.25 -3.22 12.14
C LEU A 94 -10.58 -2.72 11.57
N PHE A 95 -10.84 -3.03 10.30
CA PHE A 95 -11.96 -2.47 9.55
C PHE A 95 -13.33 -3.01 9.95
N ASP A 96 -13.41 -4.04 10.79
CA ASP A 96 -14.67 -4.50 11.37
C ASP A 96 -15.23 -3.50 12.39
N SER A 97 -14.34 -2.72 13.02
CA SER A 97 -14.72 -1.63 13.93
C SER A 97 -14.94 -0.28 13.24
N ILE A 98 -14.69 -0.18 11.94
CA ILE A 98 -14.77 1.05 11.16
C ILE A 98 -16.03 1.02 10.30
N PRO A 99 -17.03 1.89 10.54
CA PRO A 99 -18.21 1.97 9.69
C PRO A 99 -17.88 2.50 8.29
N THR A 100 -18.64 2.08 7.30
CA THR A 100 -18.68 2.70 5.95
C THR A 100 -19.01 4.20 6.04
N LEU A 101 -18.76 4.95 4.96
CA LEU A 101 -18.98 6.41 4.98
C LEU A 101 -20.44 6.81 5.30
N ASP A 102 -21.40 5.98 4.91
CA ASP A 102 -22.83 6.15 5.23
C ASP A 102 -23.23 5.57 6.59
N GLY A 103 -22.32 4.88 7.28
CA GLY A 103 -22.51 4.31 8.62
C GLY A 103 -23.39 3.06 8.69
N ARG A 104 -23.73 2.43 7.56
CA ARG A 104 -24.69 1.31 7.53
C ARG A 104 -24.10 -0.02 8.03
N ILE A 105 -22.87 -0.33 7.64
CA ILE A 105 -22.16 -1.59 7.97
C ILE A 105 -20.68 -1.30 8.26
N SER A 106 -19.93 -2.30 8.72
CA SER A 106 -18.47 -2.17 8.80
C SER A 106 -17.84 -2.24 7.41
N VAL A 107 -16.68 -1.60 7.23
CA VAL A 107 -15.90 -1.69 5.99
C VAL A 107 -15.51 -3.14 5.70
N THR A 108 -15.18 -3.93 6.73
CA THR A 108 -14.94 -5.36 6.57
C THR A 108 -16.17 -6.05 5.98
N LYS A 109 -17.36 -5.84 6.56
CA LYS A 109 -18.59 -6.45 6.04
C LYS A 109 -18.87 -6.03 4.60
N GLU A 110 -18.71 -4.75 4.25
CA GLU A 110 -18.89 -4.27 2.89
C GLU A 110 -17.97 -4.99 1.90
N ILE A 111 -16.69 -5.16 2.26
CA ILE A 111 -15.72 -5.87 1.43
C ILE A 111 -16.13 -7.34 1.26
N PHE A 112 -16.49 -8.05 2.34
CA PHE A 112 -16.88 -9.46 2.22
C PHE A 112 -18.18 -9.63 1.41
N ASP A 113 -19.24 -8.88 1.72
CA ASP A 113 -20.51 -8.91 0.99
C ASP A 113 -20.30 -8.61 -0.51
N TRP A 114 -19.44 -7.62 -0.83
CA TRP A 114 -19.11 -7.29 -2.22
C TRP A 114 -18.46 -8.47 -2.95
N ASN A 115 -17.52 -9.17 -2.31
CA ASN A 115 -16.81 -10.28 -2.95
C ASN A 115 -17.60 -11.60 -2.96
N GLU A 116 -18.68 -11.71 -2.19
CA GLU A 116 -19.67 -12.78 -2.36
C GLU A 116 -20.51 -12.58 -3.64
N THR A 117 -20.86 -11.32 -3.94
CA THR A 117 -21.66 -10.95 -5.12
C THR A 117 -20.84 -10.85 -6.40
N SER A 118 -19.69 -10.19 -6.36
CA SER A 118 -18.77 -9.99 -7.49
C SER A 118 -17.50 -10.81 -7.28
N ARG A 119 -17.53 -12.09 -7.65
CA ARG A 119 -16.37 -12.99 -7.51
C ARG A 119 -15.35 -12.76 -8.61
N THR A 120 -14.10 -12.49 -8.22
CA THR A 120 -12.99 -12.40 -9.18
C THR A 120 -12.74 -13.75 -9.84
N SER A 121 -12.78 -13.79 -11.17
CA SER A 121 -12.38 -14.92 -12.00
C SER A 121 -12.02 -14.42 -13.39
N SER A 122 -10.72 -14.29 -13.65
CA SER A 122 -10.20 -13.85 -14.94
C SER A 122 -10.43 -14.90 -16.02
N LYS A 123 -11.02 -14.49 -17.14
CA LYS A 123 -11.17 -15.30 -18.36
C LYS A 123 -10.16 -14.89 -19.45
N ALA A 124 -9.30 -13.92 -19.13
CA ALA A 124 -8.33 -13.34 -20.04
C ALA A 124 -7.10 -12.87 -19.25
N ARG A 125 -6.57 -13.76 -18.39
CA ARG A 125 -5.45 -13.42 -17.51
C ARG A 125 -4.23 -12.97 -18.32
N LEU A 126 -4.04 -13.58 -19.48
CA LEU A 126 -3.03 -13.24 -20.48
C LEU A 126 -3.73 -12.94 -21.81
N ILE A 127 -3.22 -11.94 -22.54
CA ILE A 127 -3.58 -11.64 -23.92
C ILE A 127 -2.32 -11.66 -24.78
N ARG A 128 -2.36 -12.41 -25.88
CA ARG A 128 -1.29 -12.49 -26.89
C ARG A 128 -1.86 -12.23 -28.26
N ASN A 129 -1.22 -11.36 -29.04
CA ASN A 129 -1.67 -11.00 -30.39
C ASN A 129 -3.18 -10.65 -30.47
N GLY A 130 -3.70 -9.90 -29.49
CA GLY A 130 -5.13 -9.53 -29.43
C GLY A 130 -6.09 -10.69 -29.11
N GLN A 131 -5.60 -11.86 -28.72
CA GLN A 131 -6.39 -13.03 -28.35
C GLN A 131 -6.30 -13.31 -26.85
N ARG A 132 -7.44 -13.59 -26.21
CA ARG A 132 -7.47 -13.97 -24.80
C ARG A 132 -6.99 -15.41 -24.59
N GLU A 133 -6.38 -15.65 -23.44
CA GLU A 133 -6.16 -16.98 -22.89
C GLU A 133 -6.96 -17.15 -21.60
N ASP A 134 -7.90 -18.10 -21.61
CA ASP A 134 -8.66 -18.50 -20.44
C ASP A 134 -7.91 -19.61 -19.70
N ALA A 135 -7.77 -19.47 -18.38
CA ALA A 135 -7.05 -20.40 -17.50
C ALA A 135 -5.68 -20.86 -18.06
N PRO A 136 -4.76 -19.95 -18.42
CA PRO A 136 -3.48 -20.33 -19.02
C PRO A 136 -2.72 -21.31 -18.11
N PRO A 137 -2.14 -22.39 -18.66
CA PRO A 137 -1.33 -23.32 -17.90
C PRO A 137 -0.05 -22.64 -17.42
N TYR A 138 0.50 -23.08 -16.28
CA TYR A 138 1.68 -22.46 -15.68
C TYR A 138 2.97 -22.62 -16.49
N TRP A 139 3.07 -23.62 -17.36
CA TRP A 139 4.29 -23.94 -18.14
C TRP A 139 5.55 -24.11 -17.27
N LEU A 140 5.42 -24.76 -16.12
CA LEU A 140 6.55 -25.10 -15.26
C LEU A 140 7.13 -26.46 -15.67
N ALA A 141 8.43 -26.51 -15.93
CA ALA A 141 9.18 -27.76 -16.07
C ALA A 141 9.43 -28.40 -14.69
N GLU A 142 9.83 -29.67 -14.68
CA GLU A 142 10.19 -30.38 -13.45
C GLU A 142 11.32 -29.67 -12.68
N THR A 143 12.33 -29.17 -13.40
CA THR A 143 13.43 -28.37 -12.83
C THR A 143 12.92 -27.11 -12.12
N HIS A 144 11.93 -26.43 -12.70
CA HIS A 144 11.32 -25.24 -12.09
C HIS A 144 10.58 -25.60 -10.80
N LEU A 145 9.84 -26.70 -10.79
CA LEU A 145 9.11 -27.18 -9.60
C LEU A 145 10.08 -27.56 -8.47
N LEU A 146 11.19 -28.23 -8.80
CA LEU A 146 12.24 -28.55 -7.84
C LEU A 146 12.87 -27.29 -7.24
N SER A 147 13.15 -26.27 -8.07
CA SER A 147 13.68 -24.98 -7.59
C SER A 147 12.69 -24.21 -6.71
N LEU A 148 11.40 -24.16 -7.09
CA LEU A 148 10.35 -23.58 -6.25
C LEU A 148 10.21 -24.30 -4.90
N GLY A 149 10.26 -25.63 -4.92
CA GLY A 149 10.22 -26.46 -3.71
C GLY A 149 11.43 -26.24 -2.81
N ARG A 150 12.65 -26.26 -3.38
CA ARG A 150 13.90 -25.95 -2.65
C ARG A 150 13.82 -24.59 -1.99
N LEU A 151 13.45 -23.55 -2.75
CA LEU A 151 13.41 -22.18 -2.24
C LEU A 151 12.38 -21.99 -1.12
N SER A 152 11.25 -22.70 -1.19
CA SER A 152 10.23 -22.66 -0.14
C SER A 152 10.72 -23.27 1.18
N LEU A 153 11.54 -24.32 1.12
CA LEU A 153 12.09 -25.02 2.27
C LEU A 153 13.36 -24.37 2.85
N GLU A 154 14.15 -23.70 2.01
CA GLU A 154 15.41 -23.04 2.40
C GLU A 154 15.19 -22.04 3.55
N PRO A 155 15.95 -22.09 4.66
CA PRO A 155 15.85 -21.07 5.70
C PRO A 155 16.15 -19.67 5.16
N GLU A 156 15.33 -18.68 5.51
CA GLU A 156 15.47 -17.29 4.99
C GLU A 156 16.87 -16.70 5.23
N ALA A 157 17.52 -17.05 6.35
CA ALA A 157 18.88 -16.61 6.66
C ALA A 157 19.92 -17.07 5.62
N GLN A 158 19.71 -18.23 4.98
CA GLN A 158 20.61 -18.75 3.94
C GLN A 158 20.41 -18.07 2.59
N LEU A 159 19.23 -17.51 2.32
CA LEU A 159 18.97 -16.73 1.10
C LEU A 159 19.73 -15.40 1.09
N GLY A 160 20.00 -14.83 2.27
CA GLY A 160 20.76 -13.61 2.42
C GLY A 160 20.31 -12.51 1.45
N GLY A 161 21.29 -11.86 0.81
CA GLY A 161 21.05 -10.83 -0.21
C GLY A 161 20.98 -11.36 -1.65
N SER A 162 20.59 -12.62 -1.87
CA SER A 162 20.47 -13.19 -3.23
C SER A 162 19.26 -12.66 -4.00
N ARG A 163 19.37 -12.69 -5.32
CA ARG A 163 18.30 -12.35 -6.28
C ARG A 163 17.46 -13.58 -6.58
N ILE A 164 16.21 -13.39 -7.02
CA ILE A 164 15.39 -14.49 -7.54
C ILE A 164 16.12 -15.19 -8.70
N SER A 165 16.74 -14.42 -9.61
CA SER A 165 17.54 -14.92 -10.74
C SER A 165 18.74 -15.78 -10.36
N ASP A 166 19.22 -15.72 -9.11
CA ASP A 166 20.34 -16.55 -8.67
C ASP A 166 19.90 -18.01 -8.42
N HIS A 167 18.58 -18.29 -8.39
CA HIS A 167 18.00 -19.59 -8.03
C HIS A 167 17.25 -20.30 -9.15
N PHE A 168 17.03 -19.62 -10.28
CA PHE A 168 16.24 -20.15 -11.40
C PHE A 168 17.00 -20.00 -12.71
N GLU A 169 16.84 -20.99 -13.59
CA GLU A 169 17.32 -20.93 -14.96
C GLU A 169 16.57 -19.83 -15.76
N PRO A 170 17.19 -19.26 -16.81
CA PRO A 170 16.59 -18.16 -17.57
C PRO A 170 15.19 -18.46 -18.13
N ASP A 171 14.94 -19.71 -18.54
CA ASP A 171 13.67 -20.15 -19.13
C ASP A 171 12.49 -20.09 -18.15
N PHE A 172 12.73 -20.15 -16.83
CA PHE A 172 11.71 -19.92 -15.81
C PHE A 172 11.03 -18.56 -15.95
N PHE A 173 11.80 -17.53 -16.32
CA PHE A 173 11.31 -16.15 -16.46
C PHE A 173 10.49 -15.93 -17.74
N GLU A 174 10.35 -16.95 -18.58
CA GLU A 174 9.52 -16.95 -19.78
C GLU A 174 8.23 -17.79 -19.60
N THR A 175 8.06 -18.40 -18.43
CA THR A 175 6.87 -19.21 -18.11
C THR A 175 5.63 -18.34 -17.86
N ASN A 176 4.45 -18.91 -18.12
CA ASN A 176 3.18 -18.29 -17.75
C ASN A 176 3.08 -18.09 -16.23
N PHE A 177 3.62 -19.01 -15.42
CA PHE A 177 3.72 -18.82 -13.98
C PHE A 177 4.44 -17.52 -13.64
N TRP A 178 5.64 -17.30 -14.18
CA TRP A 178 6.41 -16.09 -13.90
C TRP A 178 5.67 -14.84 -14.37
N TYR A 179 5.14 -14.81 -15.60
CA TYR A 179 4.38 -13.65 -16.09
C TYR A 179 3.19 -13.31 -15.19
N MET A 180 2.43 -14.32 -14.75
CA MET A 180 1.30 -14.10 -13.85
C MET A 180 1.77 -13.67 -12.45
N TRP A 181 2.85 -14.25 -11.94
CA TRP A 181 3.40 -13.93 -10.63
C TRP A 181 3.97 -12.52 -10.56
N CYS A 182 4.88 -12.20 -11.48
CA CYS A 182 5.57 -10.93 -11.52
C CYS A 182 4.61 -9.77 -11.77
N THR A 183 3.56 -9.96 -12.58
CA THR A 183 2.55 -8.91 -12.77
C THR A 183 1.60 -8.80 -11.58
N THR A 184 1.17 -9.90 -10.96
CA THR A 184 0.29 -9.81 -9.78
C THR A 184 0.96 -9.07 -8.62
N PHE A 185 2.26 -9.30 -8.42
CA PHE A 185 2.98 -8.79 -7.24
C PHE A 185 4.05 -7.74 -7.55
N ALA A 186 4.26 -7.38 -8.82
CA ALA A 186 5.31 -6.46 -9.29
C ALA A 186 6.76 -6.91 -8.98
N PHE A 187 7.00 -8.22 -8.88
CA PHE A 187 8.35 -8.77 -8.73
C PHE A 187 9.17 -8.61 -10.02
N GLN A 188 10.48 -8.51 -9.85
CA GLN A 188 11.48 -8.53 -10.91
C GLN A 188 12.53 -9.61 -10.62
N PRO A 189 13.22 -10.16 -11.65
CA PRO A 189 14.21 -11.21 -11.44
C PRO A 189 15.34 -10.81 -10.47
N TRP A 190 15.68 -9.52 -10.40
CA TRP A 190 16.72 -8.98 -9.52
C TRP A 190 16.26 -8.67 -8.08
N HIS A 191 14.97 -8.84 -7.77
CA HIS A 191 14.45 -8.65 -6.42
C HIS A 191 14.88 -9.75 -5.46
N SER A 192 14.66 -9.52 -4.16
CA SER A 192 15.05 -10.40 -3.07
C SER A 192 14.42 -11.80 -3.19
N ALA A 193 15.26 -12.83 -3.20
CA ALA A 193 14.80 -14.23 -3.11
C ALA A 193 14.09 -14.50 -1.76
N ALA A 194 14.48 -13.81 -0.69
CA ALA A 194 13.84 -13.92 0.62
C ALA A 194 12.38 -13.43 0.59
N GLU A 195 12.11 -12.30 -0.06
CA GLU A 195 10.73 -11.82 -0.24
C GLU A 195 9.92 -12.75 -1.14
N PHE A 196 10.50 -13.20 -2.26
CA PHE A 196 9.82 -14.16 -3.14
C PHE A 196 9.47 -15.46 -2.41
N ARG A 197 10.38 -16.00 -1.59
CA ARG A 197 10.11 -17.14 -0.70
C ARG A 197 8.93 -16.87 0.24
N ARG A 198 8.92 -15.70 0.92
CA ARG A 198 7.81 -15.35 1.83
C ARG A 198 6.47 -15.34 1.09
N TYR A 199 6.44 -14.86 -0.16
CA TYR A 199 5.23 -14.88 -0.99
C TYR A 199 4.80 -16.30 -1.38
N LEU A 200 5.74 -17.17 -1.79
CA LEU A 200 5.44 -18.58 -2.08
C LEU A 200 4.74 -19.25 -0.89
N LEU A 201 5.24 -19.02 0.32
CA LEU A 201 4.67 -19.57 1.55
C LEU A 201 3.34 -18.91 1.92
N ARG A 202 3.28 -17.58 1.90
CA ARG A 202 2.12 -16.80 2.36
C ARG A 202 0.87 -17.03 1.49
N PHE A 203 1.06 -17.23 0.20
CA PHE A 203 -0.02 -17.40 -0.78
C PHE A 203 -0.13 -18.82 -1.34
N ALA A 204 0.52 -19.82 -0.72
CA ALA A 204 0.44 -21.22 -1.15
C ALA A 204 -1.01 -21.74 -1.28
N HIS A 205 -1.92 -21.23 -0.43
CA HIS A 205 -3.35 -21.58 -0.45
C HIS A 205 -4.12 -21.02 -1.67
N MET A 206 -3.52 -20.12 -2.46
CA MET A 206 -4.14 -19.52 -3.65
C MET A 206 -3.66 -20.15 -4.97
N THR A 207 -2.66 -21.04 -4.93
CA THR A 207 -2.00 -21.58 -6.13
C THR A 207 -2.95 -22.28 -7.09
N SER A 208 -4.02 -22.93 -6.61
CA SER A 208 -4.94 -23.70 -7.45
C SER A 208 -5.77 -22.85 -8.43
N GLY A 209 -6.02 -21.57 -8.11
CA GLY A 209 -6.80 -20.66 -8.96
C GLY A 209 -6.04 -19.39 -9.35
N PHE A 210 -4.71 -19.36 -9.14
CA PHE A 210 -3.89 -18.18 -9.37
C PHE A 210 -3.88 -17.73 -10.84
N ASN A 211 -3.93 -18.68 -11.78
CA ASN A 211 -4.05 -18.40 -13.22
C ASN A 211 -5.36 -17.72 -13.64
N GLN A 212 -6.35 -17.67 -12.75
CA GLN A 212 -7.60 -16.93 -12.94
C GLN A 212 -7.85 -15.90 -11.81
N LEU A 213 -6.85 -15.63 -10.96
CA LEU A 213 -6.93 -14.71 -9.82
C LEU A 213 -8.05 -15.06 -8.81
N HIS A 214 -8.40 -16.34 -8.67
CA HIS A 214 -9.38 -16.75 -7.66
C HIS A 214 -8.88 -16.41 -6.25
N GLY A 215 -9.82 -16.04 -5.37
CA GLY A 215 -9.53 -15.64 -3.99
C GLY A 215 -9.04 -14.19 -3.84
N ILE A 216 -8.75 -13.48 -4.94
CA ILE A 216 -8.49 -12.05 -4.90
C ILE A 216 -9.79 -11.29 -4.63
N MET A 217 -9.75 -10.46 -3.60
CA MET A 217 -10.85 -9.62 -3.15
C MET A 217 -10.62 -8.15 -3.52
N ARG A 218 -11.71 -7.42 -3.73
CA ARG A 218 -11.73 -5.99 -4.06
C ARG A 218 -12.63 -5.20 -3.11
N THR A 219 -12.36 -3.91 -3.00
CA THR A 219 -13.28 -2.94 -2.40
C THR A 219 -14.30 -2.46 -3.45
N VAL A 220 -15.45 -1.92 -3.01
CA VAL A 220 -16.50 -1.41 -3.91
C VAL A 220 -15.98 -0.28 -4.81
N TYR A 221 -15.27 0.68 -4.20
CA TYR A 221 -14.57 1.76 -4.88
C TYR A 221 -13.05 1.53 -4.79
N ASN A 222 -12.25 2.50 -5.25
CA ASN A 222 -10.84 2.58 -4.91
C ASN A 222 -10.60 2.55 -3.39
N GLN A 223 -9.38 2.20 -2.98
CA GLN A 223 -9.05 2.03 -1.55
C GLN A 223 -9.05 3.33 -0.76
N TYR A 224 -8.88 4.48 -1.42
CA TYR A 224 -9.03 5.77 -0.76
C TYR A 224 -10.47 5.97 -0.28
N ASP A 225 -11.42 5.77 -1.17
CA ASP A 225 -12.85 5.94 -0.88
C ASP A 225 -13.40 4.85 0.04
N SER A 226 -12.96 3.59 -0.15
CA SER A 226 -13.53 2.45 0.59
C SER A 226 -12.83 2.14 1.92
N MET A 227 -11.62 2.65 2.15
CA MET A 227 -10.86 2.33 3.36
C MET A 227 -10.34 3.58 4.06
N VAL A 228 -9.59 4.44 3.35
CA VAL A 228 -8.95 5.62 3.97
C VAL A 228 -9.98 6.62 4.47
N ARG A 229 -10.97 6.98 3.64
CA ARG A 229 -11.99 7.96 4.01
C ARG A 229 -12.88 7.49 5.18
N PRO A 230 -13.41 6.25 5.21
CA PRO A 230 -14.10 5.70 6.38
C PRO A 230 -13.26 5.78 7.66
N LEU A 231 -12.02 5.30 7.60
CA LEU A 231 -11.12 5.31 8.74
C LEU A 231 -10.80 6.73 9.20
N ARG A 232 -10.54 7.65 8.27
CA ARG A 232 -10.33 9.07 8.57
C ARG A 232 -11.53 9.69 9.27
N LYS A 233 -12.74 9.49 8.74
CA LYS A 233 -13.99 9.98 9.34
C LYS A 233 -14.18 9.43 10.76
N TRP A 234 -13.90 8.15 10.96
CA TRP A 234 -13.94 7.53 12.29
C TRP A 234 -12.94 8.18 13.25
N LEU A 235 -11.69 8.41 12.82
CA LEU A 235 -10.66 9.07 13.63
C LEU A 235 -11.00 10.52 13.97
N ASP A 236 -11.56 11.29 13.02
CA ASP A 236 -12.03 12.66 13.25
C ASP A 236 -13.14 12.67 14.32
N ASN A 237 -14.10 11.75 14.23
CA ASN A 237 -15.18 11.63 15.22
C ASN A 237 -14.69 11.26 16.63
N HIS A 238 -13.50 10.65 16.75
CA HIS A 238 -12.85 10.34 18.03
C HIS A 238 -11.86 11.42 18.48
N GLY A 239 -11.76 12.53 17.75
CA GLY A 239 -10.98 13.71 18.13
C GLY A 239 -9.49 13.61 17.82
N VAL A 240 -9.06 12.70 16.94
CA VAL A 240 -7.67 12.63 16.46
C VAL A 240 -7.27 13.92 15.76
N ARG A 241 -6.07 14.41 16.06
CA ARG A 241 -5.55 15.64 15.46
C ARG A 241 -4.73 15.32 14.22
N PHE A 242 -5.04 15.97 13.12
CA PHE A 242 -4.27 15.88 11.89
C PHE A 242 -3.56 17.22 11.64
N ARG A 243 -2.25 17.15 11.41
CA ARG A 243 -1.44 18.30 10.98
C ARG A 243 -0.86 17.98 9.61
N THR A 244 -1.55 18.43 8.57
CA THR A 244 -1.13 18.29 7.18
C THR A 244 -0.09 19.36 6.82
N ASN A 245 0.54 19.25 5.65
CA ASN A 245 1.64 20.12 5.21
C ASN A 245 2.74 20.27 6.29
N THR A 246 3.05 19.17 6.99
CA THR A 246 4.05 19.10 8.04
C THR A 246 4.99 17.94 7.77
N ARG A 247 6.19 18.26 7.30
CA ARG A 247 7.23 17.27 6.99
C ARG A 247 8.11 17.08 8.22
N VAL A 248 8.15 15.88 8.79
CA VAL A 248 9.11 15.53 9.84
C VAL A 248 10.47 15.30 9.20
N ILE A 249 11.51 15.97 9.70
CA ILE A 249 12.86 15.94 9.13
C ILE A 249 13.89 15.27 10.05
N ASP A 250 13.63 15.21 11.36
CA ASP A 250 14.54 14.62 12.34
C ASP A 250 13.82 14.27 13.66
N LEU A 251 14.45 13.43 14.49
CA LEU A 251 14.04 13.09 15.84
C LEU A 251 15.17 13.35 16.82
N ARG A 252 14.94 14.23 17.80
CA ARG A 252 15.92 14.49 18.86
C ARG A 252 15.88 13.36 19.88
N SER A 253 17.02 12.74 20.16
CA SER A 253 17.15 11.70 21.20
C SER A 253 17.57 12.28 22.56
N ASP A 254 17.20 11.57 23.61
CA ASP A 254 17.79 11.64 24.96
C ASP A 254 18.26 10.22 25.33
N GLU A 255 19.57 10.10 25.56
CA GLU A 255 20.29 8.84 25.78
C GLU A 255 20.97 8.80 27.15
N SER A 256 20.54 9.69 28.06
CA SER A 256 21.09 9.78 29.42
C SER A 256 20.60 8.65 30.34
N GLY A 257 19.53 7.94 29.95
CA GLY A 257 18.91 6.88 30.73
C GLY A 257 19.31 5.47 30.29
N ALA A 258 18.80 4.46 31.02
CA ALA A 258 19.03 3.05 30.67
C ALA A 258 18.43 2.64 29.32
N LEU A 259 17.41 3.36 28.84
CA LEU A 259 16.87 3.25 27.50
C LEU A 259 16.85 4.63 26.86
N ASN A 260 17.21 4.67 25.58
CA ASN A 260 17.09 5.83 24.71
C ASN A 260 15.62 6.22 24.54
N ARG A 261 15.38 7.50 24.33
CA ARG A 261 14.05 8.05 24.13
C ARG A 261 14.06 9.19 23.13
N VAL A 262 12.98 9.33 22.38
CA VAL A 262 12.75 10.53 21.57
C VAL A 262 12.28 11.62 22.52
N ALA A 263 13.00 12.74 22.52
CA ALA A 263 12.70 13.93 23.32
C ALA A 263 12.08 15.06 22.48
N GLY A 264 12.14 14.99 21.14
CA GLY A 264 11.55 16.00 20.27
C GLY A 264 11.34 15.50 18.83
N VAL A 265 10.26 15.95 18.18
CA VAL A 265 10.00 15.72 16.75
C VAL A 265 10.26 17.01 15.99
N VAL A 266 11.27 17.01 15.12
CA VAL A 266 11.67 18.19 14.34
C VAL A 266 10.95 18.16 13.00
N CYS A 267 10.21 19.22 12.71
CA CYS A 267 9.36 19.34 11.54
C CYS A 267 9.67 20.61 10.74
N GLU A 268 9.32 20.59 9.46
CA GLU A 268 9.11 21.76 8.63
C GLU A 268 7.62 21.92 8.37
N HIS A 269 7.10 23.11 8.67
CA HIS A 269 5.70 23.46 8.48
C HIS A 269 5.61 24.90 8.02
N GLU A 270 4.90 25.16 6.91
CA GLU A 270 4.82 26.50 6.31
C GLU A 270 6.21 27.14 6.08
N SER A 271 7.16 26.32 5.61
CA SER A 271 8.58 26.70 5.41
C SER A 271 9.32 27.16 6.67
N ARG A 272 8.78 26.86 7.87
CA ARG A 272 9.44 27.13 9.16
C ARG A 272 9.81 25.83 9.84
N ARG A 273 11.00 25.81 10.44
CA ARG A 273 11.42 24.72 11.32
C ARG A 273 10.70 24.84 12.66
N VAL A 274 10.02 23.79 13.08
CA VAL A 274 9.27 23.69 14.34
C VAL A 274 9.69 22.41 15.06
N GLU A 275 9.95 22.49 16.35
CA GLU A 275 10.18 21.30 17.19
C GLU A 275 8.97 21.07 18.08
N ILE A 276 8.47 19.84 18.10
CA ILE A 276 7.43 19.39 19.02
C ILE A 276 8.12 18.64 20.16
N PRO A 277 8.14 19.18 21.40
CA PRO A 277 8.70 18.47 22.54
C PRO A 277 7.94 17.17 22.81
N VAL A 278 8.67 16.09 23.08
CA VAL A 278 8.11 14.77 23.44
C VAL A 278 8.36 14.54 24.91
N GLY A 279 7.30 14.51 25.71
CA GLY A 279 7.36 14.29 27.15
C GLY A 279 7.71 12.84 27.52
N ALA A 280 8.04 12.61 28.79
CA ALA A 280 8.48 11.30 29.26
C ALA A 280 7.46 10.16 29.07
N ALA A 281 6.16 10.50 29.09
CA ALA A 281 5.07 9.55 28.85
C ALA A 281 4.66 9.45 27.37
N ASP A 282 5.12 10.37 26.53
CA ASP A 282 4.72 10.48 25.13
C ASP A 282 5.44 9.42 24.28
N LYS A 283 4.77 8.96 23.22
CA LYS A 283 5.29 7.97 22.27
C LYS A 283 5.33 8.54 20.85
N VAL A 284 6.28 8.04 20.06
CA VAL A 284 6.45 8.39 18.65
C VAL A 284 6.39 7.12 17.82
N ILE A 285 5.54 7.12 16.79
CA ILE A 285 5.40 6.02 15.83
C ILE A 285 5.73 6.58 14.45
N VAL A 286 6.70 6.00 13.75
CA VAL A 286 7.19 6.53 12.47
C VAL A 286 6.93 5.53 11.35
N THR A 287 6.26 5.99 10.29
CA THR A 287 6.22 5.24 9.04
C THR A 287 7.55 5.42 8.31
N LEU A 288 8.34 4.35 8.17
CA LEU A 288 9.65 4.39 7.52
C LEU A 288 9.52 4.24 6.00
N GLY A 289 10.23 5.08 5.24
CA GLY A 289 10.26 5.05 3.79
C GLY A 289 8.88 5.24 3.15
N SER A 290 8.85 5.34 1.82
CA SER A 290 7.57 5.38 1.09
C SER A 290 7.74 4.92 -0.35
N MET A 291 6.91 3.98 -0.75
CA MET A 291 6.87 3.45 -2.12
C MET A 291 6.40 4.49 -3.14
N THR A 292 5.63 5.49 -2.67
CA THR A 292 5.07 6.57 -3.49
C THR A 292 5.79 7.90 -3.27
N ALA A 293 6.90 7.92 -2.52
CA ALA A 293 7.81 9.06 -2.48
C ALA A 293 8.32 9.39 -3.89
N GLY A 294 8.51 10.68 -4.18
CA GLY A 294 8.99 11.12 -5.49
C GLY A 294 8.11 10.76 -6.70
N SER A 295 6.85 10.34 -6.48
CA SER A 295 5.93 10.07 -7.61
C SER A 295 5.68 11.35 -8.40
N SER A 296 5.55 11.23 -9.72
CA SER A 296 5.22 12.35 -10.60
C SER A 296 4.14 11.98 -11.61
N LEU A 297 3.33 12.98 -11.99
CA LEU A 297 2.22 12.80 -12.92
C LEU A 297 2.52 13.46 -14.26
N GLY A 298 2.18 12.76 -15.33
CA GLY A 298 2.12 13.29 -16.69
C GLY A 298 0.73 13.81 -17.03
N GLY A 299 0.31 13.56 -18.27
CA GLY A 299 -1.04 13.79 -18.76
C GLY A 299 -1.18 13.26 -20.19
N THR A 300 -2.35 13.47 -20.80
CA THR A 300 -2.65 12.92 -22.13
C THR A 300 -1.58 13.29 -23.16
N ASN A 301 -1.06 14.52 -23.11
CA ASN A 301 -0.06 15.03 -24.06
C ASN A 301 1.28 15.42 -23.40
N ARG A 302 1.57 14.91 -22.19
CA ARG A 302 2.86 15.16 -21.51
C ARG A 302 3.33 13.91 -20.74
N PRO A 303 4.61 13.53 -20.82
CA PRO A 303 5.12 12.40 -20.04
C PRO A 303 5.19 12.72 -18.55
N ALA A 304 5.25 11.68 -17.71
CA ALA A 304 5.60 11.85 -16.30
C ALA A 304 7.12 12.01 -16.17
N VAL A 305 7.57 13.13 -15.59
CA VAL A 305 9.00 13.44 -15.47
C VAL A 305 9.54 12.91 -14.16
N PHE A 306 10.68 12.21 -14.19
CA PHE A 306 11.33 11.74 -12.97
C PHE A 306 11.57 12.89 -11.99
N ASN A 307 11.04 12.76 -10.78
CA ASN A 307 11.18 13.76 -9.73
C ASN A 307 12.32 13.36 -8.79
N HIS A 308 13.47 14.02 -8.93
CA HIS A 308 14.62 13.84 -8.04
C HIS A 308 14.37 14.36 -6.61
N ASN A 309 13.34 15.19 -6.41
CA ASN A 309 13.00 15.78 -5.12
C ASN A 309 11.84 15.02 -4.47
N ASP A 310 12.15 14.17 -3.47
CA ASP A 310 11.13 13.54 -2.64
C ASP A 310 10.44 14.58 -1.73
N SER A 311 9.28 15.08 -2.15
CA SER A 311 8.51 16.06 -1.39
C SER A 311 8.03 15.53 -0.03
N SER A 312 7.84 14.22 0.11
CA SER A 312 7.42 13.61 1.37
C SER A 312 8.53 13.63 2.42
N GLY A 313 9.80 13.62 1.99
CA GLY A 313 10.96 13.50 2.85
C GLY A 313 11.06 12.16 3.59
N ALA A 314 10.26 11.14 3.25
CA ALA A 314 10.21 9.89 4.00
C ALA A 314 11.55 9.15 4.00
N TRP A 315 12.24 9.13 2.84
CA TRP A 315 13.57 8.52 2.73
C TRP A 315 14.65 9.36 3.41
N ALA A 316 14.57 10.68 3.28
CA ALA A 316 15.49 11.60 3.94
C ALA A 316 15.39 11.48 5.47
N LEU A 317 14.17 11.47 6.02
CA LEU A 317 13.92 11.25 7.45
C LEU A 317 14.55 9.93 7.92
N TRP A 318 14.30 8.82 7.21
CA TRP A 318 14.86 7.54 7.61
C TRP A 318 16.40 7.55 7.59
N LYS A 319 17.02 8.11 6.54
CA LYS A 319 18.48 8.29 6.47
C LYS A 319 19.02 9.13 7.63
N THR A 320 18.34 10.23 7.96
CA THR A 320 18.73 11.12 9.07
C THR A 320 18.71 10.37 10.40
N ILE A 321 17.61 9.69 10.74
CA ILE A 321 17.48 9.04 12.05
C ILE A 321 18.34 7.79 12.16
N ALA A 322 18.61 7.08 11.06
CA ALA A 322 19.44 5.87 11.04
C ALA A 322 20.95 6.17 11.04
N ALA A 323 21.36 7.43 10.84
CA ALA A 323 22.77 7.80 10.81
C ALA A 323 23.46 7.44 12.14
N GLY A 324 24.41 6.51 12.08
CA GLY A 324 25.13 6.01 13.25
C GLY A 324 24.34 5.03 14.14
N ARG A 325 23.13 4.60 13.73
CA ARG A 325 22.24 3.72 14.50
C ARG A 325 21.84 2.49 13.67
N ALA A 326 22.63 1.42 13.76
CA ALA A 326 22.36 0.20 13.01
C ALA A 326 21.01 -0.45 13.38
N GLU A 327 20.52 -0.24 14.59
CA GLU A 327 19.22 -0.74 15.05
C GLU A 327 18.02 -0.08 14.36
N PHE A 328 18.23 1.01 13.62
CA PHE A 328 17.23 1.67 12.78
C PHE A 328 17.26 1.19 11.31
N GLY A 329 18.12 0.22 11.00
CA GLY A 329 18.26 -0.37 9.69
C GLY A 329 19.03 0.49 8.69
N HIS A 330 19.04 0.04 7.43
CA HIS A 330 19.89 0.58 6.36
C HIS A 330 19.02 1.12 5.21
N PRO A 331 18.51 2.36 5.29
CA PRO A 331 17.61 2.92 4.27
C PRO A 331 18.19 2.91 2.86
N SER A 332 19.51 3.07 2.70
CA SER A 332 20.18 3.08 1.38
C SER A 332 19.97 1.79 0.57
N VAL A 333 19.76 0.65 1.24
CA VAL A 333 19.41 -0.63 0.57
C VAL A 333 18.12 -0.52 -0.23
N PHE A 334 17.20 0.36 0.19
CA PHE A 334 15.90 0.54 -0.42
C PHE A 334 15.77 1.86 -1.21
N ALA A 335 16.51 2.90 -0.79
CA ALA A 335 16.36 4.27 -1.30
C ALA A 335 17.34 4.63 -2.43
N ASP A 336 18.46 3.93 -2.58
CA ASP A 336 19.53 4.33 -3.52
C ASP A 336 19.54 3.52 -4.81
N HIS A 337 18.53 2.64 -5.00
CA HIS A 337 18.42 1.69 -6.11
C HIS A 337 17.15 1.92 -6.93
N VAL A 338 16.93 3.18 -7.35
CA VAL A 338 15.74 3.61 -8.11
C VAL A 338 15.57 2.81 -9.41
N GLU A 339 16.65 2.57 -10.14
CA GLU A 339 16.60 1.82 -11.41
C GLU A 339 16.09 0.38 -11.22
N GLU A 340 16.27 -0.21 -10.03
CA GLU A 340 15.80 -1.55 -9.69
C GLU A 340 14.41 -1.55 -9.02
N SER A 341 13.83 -0.38 -8.74
CA SER A 341 12.58 -0.22 -7.98
C SER A 341 11.51 0.69 -8.60
N LYS A 342 11.80 1.32 -9.74
CA LYS A 342 10.87 2.18 -10.47
C LYS A 342 9.98 1.37 -11.41
N TRP A 343 8.73 1.81 -11.55
CA TRP A 343 7.86 1.48 -12.68
C TRP A 343 6.82 2.58 -12.88
N LEU A 344 6.05 2.49 -13.97
CA LEU A 344 5.11 3.52 -14.38
C LEU A 344 3.70 2.93 -14.45
N SER A 345 2.77 3.59 -13.76
CA SER A 345 1.34 3.33 -13.88
C SER A 345 0.68 4.37 -14.77
N PHE A 346 -0.57 4.13 -15.15
CA PHE A 346 -1.42 5.12 -15.78
C PHE A 346 -2.88 4.89 -15.40
N THR A 347 -3.64 5.98 -15.32
CA THR A 347 -5.09 5.93 -15.15
C THR A 347 -5.74 6.57 -16.37
N ALA A 348 -6.70 5.88 -16.98
CA ALA A 348 -7.43 6.38 -18.14
C ALA A 348 -8.89 6.61 -17.75
N THR A 349 -9.37 7.82 -18.01
CA THR A 349 -10.76 8.25 -17.85
C THR A 349 -11.36 8.42 -19.24
N LEU A 350 -12.50 7.79 -19.48
CA LEU A 350 -13.19 7.73 -20.76
C LEU A 350 -14.60 8.29 -20.60
N HIS A 351 -15.08 9.01 -21.60
CA HIS A 351 -16.46 9.48 -21.72
C HIS A 351 -17.24 8.73 -22.81
N ASP A 352 -16.56 7.91 -23.59
CA ASP A 352 -17.14 6.99 -24.57
C ASP A 352 -16.96 5.52 -24.14
N PRO A 353 -18.03 4.69 -24.18
CA PRO A 353 -17.98 3.32 -23.68
C PRO A 353 -17.34 2.32 -24.65
N THR A 354 -16.86 2.75 -25.83
CA THR A 354 -16.40 1.85 -26.90
C THR A 354 -15.24 0.98 -26.44
N LEU A 355 -14.23 1.53 -25.76
CA LEU A 355 -13.08 0.74 -25.32
C LEU A 355 -13.47 -0.31 -24.27
N PHE A 356 -14.29 0.05 -23.27
CA PHE A 356 -14.78 -0.91 -22.28
C PHE A 356 -15.63 -2.01 -22.91
N ARG A 357 -16.48 -1.65 -23.87
CA ARG A 357 -17.27 -2.64 -24.64
C ARG A 357 -16.36 -3.62 -25.38
N LEU A 358 -15.36 -3.11 -26.12
CA LEU A 358 -14.42 -3.96 -26.87
C LEU A 358 -13.62 -4.89 -25.95
N ILE A 359 -13.12 -4.38 -24.81
CA ILE A 359 -12.38 -5.21 -23.84
C ILE A 359 -13.30 -6.23 -23.16
N ARG A 360 -14.52 -5.84 -22.78
CA ARG A 360 -15.52 -6.77 -22.23
C ARG A 360 -15.84 -7.89 -23.21
N ASP A 361 -16.07 -7.56 -24.49
CA ASP A 361 -16.42 -8.53 -25.52
C ASP A 361 -15.23 -9.46 -25.82
N LEU A 362 -14.00 -8.94 -25.84
CA LEU A 362 -12.77 -9.73 -25.97
C LEU A 362 -12.54 -10.68 -24.80
N THR A 363 -12.69 -10.19 -23.57
CA THR A 363 -12.33 -10.93 -22.35
C THR A 363 -13.46 -11.85 -21.88
N GLY A 364 -14.71 -11.50 -22.12
CA GLY A 364 -15.90 -12.16 -21.56
C GLY A 364 -16.08 -11.91 -20.05
N ASN A 365 -15.36 -10.93 -19.48
CA ASN A 365 -15.52 -10.48 -18.10
C ASN A 365 -16.29 -9.16 -18.07
N VAL A 366 -17.23 -9.05 -17.12
CA VAL A 366 -17.79 -7.75 -16.77
C VAL A 366 -16.72 -6.94 -16.02
N PRO A 367 -16.60 -5.61 -16.23
CA PRO A 367 -15.71 -4.78 -15.42
C PRO A 367 -15.89 -5.03 -13.92
N GLY A 368 -14.77 -5.33 -13.24
CA GLY A 368 -14.74 -5.77 -11.84
C GLY A 368 -14.45 -7.25 -11.62
N GLU A 369 -14.85 -8.14 -12.53
CA GLU A 369 -14.71 -9.61 -12.35
C GLU A 369 -13.35 -10.15 -12.83
N GLY A 370 -12.76 -9.54 -13.86
CA GLY A 370 -11.63 -10.11 -14.59
C GLY A 370 -10.25 -9.93 -13.94
N GLY A 371 -10.12 -9.01 -12.98
CA GLY A 371 -8.82 -8.68 -12.38
C GLY A 371 -7.80 -8.14 -13.39
N LEU A 372 -6.53 -8.48 -13.20
CA LEU A 372 -5.42 -8.04 -14.06
C LEU A 372 -5.38 -8.83 -15.37
N ILE A 373 -5.26 -8.08 -16.48
CA ILE A 373 -5.00 -8.59 -17.82
C ILE A 373 -3.55 -8.22 -18.16
N THR A 374 -2.72 -9.21 -18.45
CA THR A 374 -1.31 -9.00 -18.81
C THR A 374 -1.08 -9.26 -20.29
N PHE A 375 -0.16 -8.51 -20.90
CA PHE A 375 0.30 -8.71 -22.27
C PHE A 375 1.74 -9.24 -22.26
N PRO A 376 1.99 -10.57 -22.22
CA PRO A 376 3.35 -11.12 -22.07
C PRO A 376 4.30 -10.78 -23.21
N GLN A 377 3.76 -10.49 -24.40
CA GLN A 377 4.53 -10.10 -25.58
C GLN A 377 4.83 -8.59 -25.64
N SER A 378 4.35 -7.82 -24.65
CA SER A 378 4.66 -6.40 -24.53
C SER A 378 6.10 -6.21 -24.06
N ASN A 379 6.87 -5.40 -24.79
CA ASN A 379 8.24 -5.02 -24.40
C ASN A 379 8.26 -4.30 -23.05
N TRP A 380 7.18 -3.59 -22.72
CA TRP A 380 6.98 -2.92 -21.44
C TRP A 380 6.45 -3.84 -20.34
N LEU A 381 6.03 -5.06 -20.71
CA LEU A 381 5.24 -5.98 -19.88
C LEU A 381 4.05 -5.27 -19.23
N VAL A 382 3.20 -4.68 -20.08
CA VAL A 382 2.01 -3.94 -19.63
C VAL A 382 0.95 -4.88 -19.06
N SER A 383 0.26 -4.39 -18.04
CA SER A 383 -0.99 -4.98 -17.56
C SER A 383 -2.04 -3.89 -17.29
N ILE A 384 -3.31 -4.24 -17.46
CA ILE A 384 -4.46 -3.36 -17.18
C ILE A 384 -5.47 -4.05 -16.27
N VAL A 385 -6.29 -3.27 -15.60
CA VAL A 385 -7.47 -3.71 -14.83
C VAL A 385 -8.63 -2.78 -15.14
N LEU A 386 -9.78 -3.39 -15.44
CA LEU A 386 -11.05 -2.68 -15.54
C LEU A 386 -11.81 -2.95 -14.24
N PRO A 387 -11.71 -2.05 -13.23
CA PRO A 387 -12.45 -2.21 -11.99
C PRO A 387 -13.95 -2.08 -12.25
N HIS A 388 -14.74 -2.49 -11.24
CA HIS A 388 -16.16 -2.19 -11.21
C HIS A 388 -16.39 -0.68 -11.36
N GLN A 389 -17.41 -0.29 -12.13
CA GLN A 389 -17.80 1.10 -12.36
C GLN A 389 -19.10 1.41 -11.60
N PRO A 390 -19.18 2.50 -10.84
CA PRO A 390 -18.14 3.52 -10.64
C PRO A 390 -16.98 3.03 -9.77
N HIS A 391 -15.74 3.42 -10.12
CA HIS A 391 -14.54 3.13 -9.32
C HIS A 391 -14.25 4.23 -8.29
N PHE A 392 -14.70 5.46 -8.56
CA PHE A 392 -14.60 6.60 -7.64
C PHE A 392 -15.98 6.95 -7.09
N LEU A 393 -16.04 7.34 -5.81
CA LEU A 393 -17.27 7.83 -5.24
C LEU A 393 -17.67 9.14 -5.92
N GLY A 394 -18.88 9.20 -6.49
CA GLY A 394 -19.37 10.36 -7.24
C GLY A 394 -18.94 10.40 -8.72
N GLN A 395 -18.30 9.34 -9.23
CA GLN A 395 -18.04 9.19 -10.65
C GLN A 395 -19.36 9.21 -11.45
N PRO A 396 -19.52 10.11 -12.45
CA PRO A 396 -20.78 10.23 -13.19
C PRO A 396 -21.10 8.99 -14.02
N LYS A 397 -22.39 8.78 -14.28
CA LYS A 397 -22.85 7.78 -15.26
C LYS A 397 -22.29 8.12 -16.64
N GLY A 398 -21.80 7.11 -17.36
CA GLY A 398 -21.20 7.27 -18.69
C GLY A 398 -19.74 7.71 -18.67
N VAL A 399 -19.13 7.87 -17.48
CA VAL A 399 -17.68 8.01 -17.35
C VAL A 399 -17.13 6.69 -16.84
N GLU A 400 -16.10 6.16 -17.48
CA GLU A 400 -15.45 4.91 -17.11
C GLU A 400 -13.97 5.12 -16.81
N VAL A 401 -13.44 4.38 -15.84
CA VAL A 401 -12.05 4.50 -15.42
C VAL A 401 -11.39 3.14 -15.36
N PHE A 402 -10.25 2.99 -16.01
CA PHE A 402 -9.40 1.82 -15.87
C PHE A 402 -7.98 2.22 -15.49
N TRP A 403 -7.25 1.26 -14.93
CA TRP A 403 -5.88 1.45 -14.47
C TRP A 403 -4.95 0.46 -15.17
N GLY A 404 -3.71 0.87 -15.41
CA GLY A 404 -2.68 -0.01 -15.94
C GLY A 404 -1.29 0.40 -15.52
N TYR A 405 -0.31 -0.42 -15.87
CA TYR A 405 1.11 -0.18 -15.60
C TYR A 405 1.99 -1.03 -16.49
N GLY A 406 3.26 -0.65 -16.61
CA GLY A 406 4.31 -1.46 -17.23
C GLY A 406 5.48 -1.65 -16.29
N LEU A 407 6.09 -2.84 -16.34
CA LEU A 407 7.22 -3.23 -15.49
C LEU A 407 8.58 -2.92 -16.11
N PHE A 408 8.67 -2.75 -17.43
CA PHE A 408 9.91 -2.47 -18.16
C PHE A 408 9.85 -1.11 -18.87
N ILE A 409 9.98 -0.04 -18.11
CA ILE A 409 9.65 1.31 -18.58
C ILE A 409 10.75 1.97 -19.44
N ASP A 410 11.97 1.43 -19.40
CA ASP A 410 13.12 1.98 -20.14
C ASP A 410 13.29 1.32 -21.54
N ARG A 411 12.41 0.38 -21.91
CA ARG A 411 12.46 -0.33 -23.20
C ARG A 411 11.54 0.32 -24.23
N PRO A 412 11.89 0.35 -25.53
CA PRO A 412 10.96 0.80 -26.57
C PRO A 412 9.74 -0.11 -26.64
N GLY A 413 8.57 0.48 -26.89
CA GLY A 413 7.32 -0.24 -27.11
C GLY A 413 7.31 -1.04 -28.43
N ASN A 414 6.28 -1.85 -28.60
CA ASN A 414 6.00 -2.64 -29.78
C ASN A 414 5.36 -1.80 -30.90
N PHE A 415 4.50 -0.83 -30.54
CA PHE A 415 3.77 0.04 -31.49
C PHE A 415 4.23 1.50 -31.38
N ILE A 416 4.75 1.90 -30.22
CA ILE A 416 5.42 3.16 -29.99
C ILE A 416 6.92 2.91 -29.78
N ALA A 417 7.75 3.37 -30.72
CA ALA A 417 9.21 3.22 -30.67
C ALA A 417 9.89 4.19 -29.66
N LYS A 418 9.36 4.30 -28.44
CA LYS A 418 9.91 5.08 -27.33
C LYS A 418 9.88 4.27 -26.04
N PRO A 419 10.82 4.50 -25.11
CA PRO A 419 10.70 4.03 -23.74
C PRO A 419 9.37 4.48 -23.11
N MET A 420 8.67 3.59 -22.40
CA MET A 420 7.41 3.93 -21.71
C MET A 420 7.54 5.17 -20.82
N ALA A 421 8.68 5.32 -20.14
CA ALA A 421 8.97 6.47 -19.27
C ALA A 421 8.99 7.81 -20.04
N GLY A 422 9.27 7.79 -21.34
CA GLY A 422 9.24 8.95 -22.23
C GLY A 422 7.90 9.18 -22.93
N CYS A 423 6.91 8.31 -22.72
CA CYS A 423 5.62 8.37 -23.40
C CYS A 423 4.63 9.30 -22.68
N THR A 424 3.85 10.02 -23.48
CA THR A 424 2.63 10.72 -23.05
C THR A 424 1.51 9.72 -22.77
N GLY A 425 0.42 10.17 -22.12
CA GLY A 425 -0.76 9.33 -21.91
C GLY A 425 -1.36 8.81 -23.23
N ARG A 426 -1.40 9.63 -24.28
CA ARG A 426 -1.88 9.25 -25.61
C ARG A 426 -1.02 8.15 -26.24
N GLU A 427 0.30 8.25 -26.13
CA GLU A 427 1.20 7.21 -26.65
C GLU A 427 1.07 5.90 -25.88
N ILE A 428 0.89 5.94 -24.56
CA ILE A 428 0.61 4.73 -23.75
C ILE A 428 -0.71 4.09 -24.18
N MET A 429 -1.76 4.89 -24.44
CA MET A 429 -3.03 4.38 -24.96
C MET A 429 -2.85 3.77 -26.35
N THR A 430 -2.08 4.39 -27.25
CA THR A 430 -1.79 3.84 -28.58
C THR A 430 -1.10 2.47 -28.49
N GLU A 431 -0.10 2.32 -27.62
CA GLU A 431 0.56 1.03 -27.38
C GLU A 431 -0.44 -0.04 -26.91
N LEU A 432 -1.31 0.32 -25.95
CA LEU A 432 -2.32 -0.58 -25.42
C LEU A 432 -3.32 -1.02 -26.50
N LEU A 433 -3.82 -0.09 -27.32
CA LEU A 433 -4.74 -0.40 -28.42
C LEU A 433 -4.09 -1.32 -29.47
N GLY A 434 -2.78 -1.16 -29.71
CA GLY A 434 -2.01 -2.08 -30.54
C GLY A 434 -2.01 -3.51 -29.99
N HIS A 435 -1.74 -3.68 -28.70
CA HIS A 435 -1.78 -5.01 -28.06
C HIS A 435 -3.17 -5.64 -28.03
N LEU A 436 -4.22 -4.83 -27.97
CA LEU A 436 -5.62 -5.27 -28.08
C LEU A 436 -6.07 -5.51 -29.54
N ASN A 437 -5.22 -5.18 -30.52
CA ASN A 437 -5.54 -5.22 -31.95
C ASN A 437 -6.78 -4.37 -32.33
N ILE A 438 -6.93 -3.21 -31.70
CA ILE A 438 -8.01 -2.25 -31.99
C ILE A 438 -7.48 -1.17 -32.93
N GLN A 439 -7.96 -1.15 -34.17
CA GLN A 439 -7.50 -0.21 -35.20
C GLN A 439 -8.59 0.75 -35.67
N ALA A 440 -9.79 0.24 -35.98
CA ALA A 440 -10.85 1.04 -36.58
C ALA A 440 -11.38 2.13 -35.64
N GLU A 441 -11.52 1.79 -34.36
CA GLU A 441 -12.02 2.69 -33.31
C GLU A 441 -10.93 3.52 -32.63
N ALA A 442 -9.65 3.24 -32.93
CA ALA A 442 -8.52 3.84 -32.21
C ALA A 442 -8.50 5.37 -32.24
N PRO A 443 -8.76 6.07 -33.38
CA PRO A 443 -8.79 7.53 -33.39
C PRO A 443 -9.81 8.11 -32.40
N ASN A 444 -11.05 7.59 -32.40
CA ASN A 444 -12.12 8.06 -31.53
C ASN A 444 -11.80 7.80 -30.05
N ILE A 445 -11.27 6.62 -29.74
CA ILE A 445 -10.87 6.26 -28.37
C ILE A 445 -9.76 7.18 -27.87
N LEU A 446 -8.76 7.46 -28.71
CA LEU A 446 -7.64 8.34 -28.33
C LEU A 446 -8.07 9.79 -28.15
N ASP A 447 -9.05 10.26 -28.91
CA ASP A 447 -9.59 11.63 -28.80
C ASP A 447 -10.47 11.81 -27.57
N ASP A 448 -11.19 10.77 -27.15
CA ASP A 448 -11.98 10.75 -25.92
C ASP A 448 -11.12 10.62 -24.64
N ALA A 449 -10.06 9.80 -24.71
CA ALA A 449 -9.35 9.37 -23.51
C ALA A 449 -8.51 10.46 -22.81
N ILE A 450 -8.78 10.65 -21.52
CA ILE A 450 -7.87 11.34 -20.60
C ILE A 450 -7.00 10.30 -19.91
N CYS A 451 -5.74 10.16 -20.35
CA CYS A 451 -4.78 9.21 -19.78
C CYS A 451 -3.68 9.96 -19.02
N ILE A 452 -3.53 9.64 -17.73
CA ILE A 452 -2.54 10.26 -16.85
C ILE A 452 -1.50 9.22 -16.44
N PRO A 453 -0.28 9.26 -17.02
CA PRO A 453 0.86 8.49 -16.56
C PRO A 453 1.29 8.92 -15.16
N CYS A 454 1.74 7.98 -14.34
CA CYS A 454 2.35 8.22 -13.04
C CYS A 454 3.63 7.39 -12.89
N LEU A 455 4.77 8.07 -12.91
CA LEU A 455 6.07 7.46 -12.67
C LEU A 455 6.32 7.40 -11.16
N MET A 456 6.71 6.23 -10.65
CA MET A 456 6.98 6.05 -9.23
C MET A 456 8.39 5.46 -9.06
N PRO A 457 9.33 6.18 -8.42
CA PRO A 457 10.73 5.76 -8.36
C PRO A 457 11.02 4.64 -7.36
N PHE A 458 10.18 4.47 -6.33
CA PHE A 458 10.45 3.55 -5.22
C PHE A 458 9.37 2.48 -5.04
N ILE A 459 8.51 2.28 -6.04
CA ILE A 459 7.27 1.54 -5.88
C ILE A 459 7.47 0.03 -5.63
N THR A 460 8.62 -0.52 -6.01
CA THR A 460 9.06 -1.89 -5.65
C THR A 460 10.27 -1.90 -4.73
N SER A 461 10.59 -0.78 -4.07
CA SER A 461 11.78 -0.66 -3.22
C SER A 461 11.78 -1.66 -2.05
N GLN A 462 10.63 -2.00 -1.50
CA GLN A 462 10.48 -3.03 -0.47
C GLN A 462 10.92 -4.43 -0.93
N PHE A 463 10.99 -4.71 -2.23
CA PHE A 463 11.45 -5.98 -2.78
C PHE A 463 12.95 -6.00 -3.11
N LEU A 464 13.65 -4.87 -2.95
CA LEU A 464 15.09 -4.83 -3.18
C LEU A 464 15.82 -5.80 -2.25
N ARG A 465 16.98 -6.26 -2.72
CA ARG A 465 17.80 -7.25 -2.05
C ARG A 465 18.17 -6.72 -0.66
N ARG A 466 17.82 -7.48 0.37
CA ARG A 466 18.09 -7.14 1.76
C ARG A 466 18.72 -8.30 2.51
N LYS A 467 19.29 -8.00 3.65
CA LYS A 467 19.76 -8.94 4.68
C LYS A 467 19.04 -8.64 5.99
N ARG A 468 19.15 -9.57 6.94
CA ARG A 468 18.68 -9.35 8.32
C ARG A 468 19.37 -8.10 8.88
N GLY A 469 18.57 -7.20 9.46
CA GLY A 469 19.05 -5.93 10.00
C GLY A 469 18.87 -4.74 9.06
N ASP A 470 18.67 -4.93 7.75
CA ASP A 470 18.43 -3.79 6.84
C ASP A 470 17.09 -3.10 7.12
N ARG A 471 16.09 -3.87 7.58
CA ARG A 471 14.87 -3.34 8.18
C ARG A 471 15.00 -3.38 9.71
N PRO A 472 14.68 -2.28 10.43
CA PRO A 472 14.64 -2.31 11.88
C PRO A 472 13.46 -3.14 12.38
N GLN A 473 13.55 -3.63 13.61
CA GLN A 473 12.37 -4.16 14.30
C GLN A 473 11.30 -3.07 14.45
N VAL A 474 10.03 -3.46 14.54
CA VAL A 474 8.93 -2.53 14.87
C VAL A 474 9.24 -1.72 16.13
N MET A 475 9.87 -2.35 17.13
CA MET A 475 10.40 -1.67 18.31
C MET A 475 11.93 -1.81 18.29
N PRO A 476 12.69 -0.75 17.98
CA PRO A 476 14.15 -0.83 18.00
C PRO A 476 14.67 -1.14 19.41
N GLU A 477 15.70 -1.99 19.49
CA GLU A 477 16.35 -2.34 20.75
C GLU A 477 16.94 -1.09 21.42
N GLY A 478 16.89 -1.03 22.75
CA GLY A 478 17.40 0.13 23.50
C GLY A 478 16.48 1.35 23.54
N TRP A 479 15.31 1.36 22.89
CA TRP A 479 14.39 2.50 22.88
C TRP A 479 13.12 2.31 23.72
N ALA A 480 12.71 3.35 24.44
CA ALA A 480 11.57 3.31 25.36
C ALA A 480 10.24 3.78 24.77
N ASN A 481 10.27 4.72 23.81
CA ASN A 481 9.06 5.42 23.34
C ASN A 481 8.98 5.61 21.82
N LEU A 482 9.74 4.83 21.05
CA LEU A 482 9.78 4.91 19.60
C LEU A 482 9.38 3.56 18.98
N ALA A 483 8.52 3.59 17.97
CA ALA A 483 8.23 2.44 17.12
C ALA A 483 8.24 2.80 15.63
N PHE A 484 8.54 1.81 14.79
CA PHE A 484 8.53 1.89 13.34
C PHE A 484 7.40 1.04 12.76
N VAL A 485 6.71 1.59 11.76
CA VAL A 485 5.58 0.93 11.08
C VAL A 485 5.69 1.08 9.57
N GLY A 486 4.88 0.31 8.84
CA GLY A 486 4.83 0.32 7.38
C GLY A 486 5.65 -0.80 6.75
N GLN A 487 6.00 -0.64 5.47
CA GLN A 487 6.56 -1.71 4.63
C GLN A 487 8.05 -1.97 4.87
N PHE A 488 8.71 -1.17 5.71
CA PHE A 488 10.16 -1.15 5.87
C PHE A 488 10.64 -1.43 7.30
N CYS A 489 9.75 -1.83 8.20
CA CYS A 489 10.12 -2.49 9.47
C CYS A 489 10.03 -4.01 9.31
N GLU A 490 10.70 -4.76 10.18
CA GLU A 490 10.76 -6.23 10.11
C GLU A 490 9.55 -6.87 10.82
N LEU A 491 8.87 -7.78 10.12
CA LEU A 491 7.78 -8.63 10.59
C LEU A 491 7.81 -9.97 9.84
N ASN A 492 7.25 -11.01 10.47
CA ASN A 492 6.96 -12.30 9.83
C ASN A 492 5.66 -12.23 9.01
N ASP A 493 5.71 -11.50 7.90
CA ASP A 493 4.66 -11.45 6.85
C ASP A 493 5.29 -10.95 5.54
N VAL A 494 4.47 -10.75 4.50
CA VAL A 494 4.87 -10.24 3.19
C VAL A 494 4.63 -8.74 3.04
N VAL A 495 5.66 -7.98 2.66
CA VAL A 495 5.58 -6.54 2.32
C VAL A 495 4.75 -6.32 1.06
N PHE A 496 4.46 -5.07 0.69
CA PHE A 496 3.60 -4.68 -0.45
C PHE A 496 2.12 -5.09 -0.30
N THR A 497 1.69 -5.34 0.94
CA THR A 497 0.29 -5.61 1.29
C THR A 497 -0.23 -4.56 2.28
N VAL A 498 -1.54 -4.31 2.27
CA VAL A 498 -2.18 -3.49 3.31
C VAL A 498 -2.04 -4.16 4.68
N GLU A 499 -2.16 -5.49 4.70
CA GLU A 499 -1.98 -6.33 5.89
C GLU A 499 -0.67 -6.07 6.62
N TYR A 500 0.46 -5.98 5.91
CA TYR A 500 1.76 -5.71 6.53
C TYR A 500 1.77 -4.39 7.30
N SER A 501 1.21 -3.33 6.71
CA SER A 501 1.12 -2.02 7.35
C SER A 501 0.21 -2.05 8.58
N VAL A 502 -0.96 -2.68 8.48
CA VAL A 502 -1.90 -2.79 9.62
C VAL A 502 -1.31 -3.66 10.73
N ARG A 503 -0.64 -4.77 10.39
CA ARG A 503 0.04 -5.66 11.33
C ARG A 503 1.19 -4.96 12.06
N SER A 504 1.99 -4.16 11.35
CA SER A 504 3.05 -3.35 11.97
C SER A 504 2.49 -2.33 12.97
N ALA A 505 1.38 -1.68 12.62
CA ALA A 505 0.68 -0.75 13.49
C ALA A 505 0.13 -1.44 14.76
N GLN A 506 -0.55 -2.58 14.60
CA GLN A 506 -1.04 -3.39 15.72
C GLN A 506 0.11 -3.81 16.64
N THR A 507 1.21 -4.29 16.06
CA THR A 507 2.40 -4.74 16.80
C THR A 507 3.04 -3.59 17.58
N ALA A 508 3.18 -2.41 16.96
CA ALA A 508 3.74 -1.21 17.59
C ALA A 508 2.90 -0.78 18.80
N VAL A 509 1.58 -0.65 18.62
CA VAL A 509 0.67 -0.20 19.69
C VAL A 509 0.68 -1.18 20.86
N TYR A 510 0.56 -2.48 20.60
CA TYR A 510 0.47 -3.47 21.68
C TYR A 510 1.79 -3.59 22.44
N THR A 511 2.92 -3.49 21.76
CA THR A 511 4.25 -3.54 22.39
C THR A 511 4.51 -2.30 23.25
N LEU A 512 4.15 -1.10 22.77
CA LEU A 512 4.30 0.16 23.52
C LEU A 512 3.44 0.18 24.80
N GLN A 513 2.23 -0.39 24.74
CA GLN A 513 1.34 -0.48 25.90
C GLN A 513 1.81 -1.50 26.93
N ASN A 514 2.27 -2.68 26.49
CA ASN A 514 2.82 -3.70 27.39
C ASN A 514 4.00 -3.18 28.23
N ARG A 515 4.91 -2.39 27.62
CA ARG A 515 6.02 -1.75 28.34
C ARG A 515 5.60 -0.65 29.31
N SER A 516 4.41 -0.07 29.11
CA SER A 516 3.84 0.95 29.99
C SER A 516 3.03 0.36 31.15
N GLY A 517 2.93 -0.98 31.23
CA GLY A 517 2.23 -1.70 32.31
C GLY A 517 0.69 -1.66 32.21
N SER A 518 0.12 -1.32 31.06
CA SER A 518 -1.30 -0.95 30.93
C SER A 518 -2.26 -2.02 30.39
N VAL A 519 -1.90 -3.30 30.30
CA VAL A 519 -2.78 -4.30 29.66
C VAL A 519 -3.64 -5.09 30.67
N GLN A 520 -4.98 -4.96 30.53
CA GLN A 520 -5.99 -5.83 31.17
C GLN A 520 -6.70 -6.79 30.20
N ARG A 521 -6.37 -6.82 28.89
CA ARG A 521 -6.98 -7.79 27.95
C ARG A 521 -5.97 -8.39 26.97
N PRO A 522 -5.93 -9.73 26.80
CA PRO A 522 -5.14 -10.35 25.75
C PRO A 522 -5.67 -9.96 24.37
N ALA A 523 -4.74 -9.73 23.43
CA ALA A 523 -5.01 -9.49 22.02
C ALA A 523 -6.00 -10.53 21.46
N ARG A 524 -7.16 -10.08 20.94
CA ARG A 524 -8.16 -10.96 20.32
C ARG A 524 -7.64 -11.73 19.09
N SER A 525 -6.52 -11.32 18.51
CA SER A 525 -5.97 -11.87 17.26
C SER A 525 -4.75 -12.80 17.40
N ALA A 526 -4.27 -13.11 18.61
CA ALA A 526 -3.16 -14.08 18.77
C ALA A 526 -3.56 -15.54 18.42
N ARG A 527 -4.80 -15.78 17.98
CA ARG A 527 -5.29 -17.07 17.49
C ARG A 527 -5.38 -17.03 15.97
N GLY A 528 -4.25 -17.21 15.29
CA GLY A 528 -4.22 -17.33 13.83
C GLY A 528 -2.89 -16.89 13.23
N LEU A 529 -1.83 -17.64 13.56
CA LEU A 529 -0.62 -17.69 12.74
C LEU A 529 -0.71 -18.89 11.81
#